data_AF-A0A350D262-F1
#
_entry.id   AF-A0A350D262-F1
#
_cell.length_a   1.000
_cell.length_b   1.000
_cell.length_c   1.000
_cell.angle_alpha   90.00
_cell.angle_beta   90.00
_cell.angle_gamma   90.00
#
_symmetry.space_group_name_H-M   'P 1'
#
loop_
_entity.id
_entity.type
_entity.pdbx_description
1 polymer ?
#
loop_
_entity_poly.entity_id
_entity_poly.type
_entity_poly.pdbx_seq_one_letter_code
_entity_poly.pdbx_strand_id
1 'polypeptide(L)'
;PYAMELMKSKGLVVWLKVEFDTFIERCGKDPSRPLLKRSREELLKLFEERSQRYAQAHLTLDASLKPEEIVEEILKVCKKG
;
A
#
# COMPACT_ATOMS: atom_id res chain seq x y z
N PRO A 1 -0.31 3.01 -15.04
CA PRO A 1 -0.09 1.73 -15.76
C PRO A 1 1.40 1.41 -15.93
N TYR A 2 2.18 2.22 -16.67
CA TYR A 2 3.58 1.90 -17.01
C TYR A 2 4.48 1.62 -15.79
N ALA A 3 4.40 2.43 -14.74
CA ALA A 3 5.25 2.26 -13.55
C ALA A 3 5.01 0.93 -12.82
N MET A 4 3.77 0.47 -12.71
CA MET A 4 3.44 -0.80 -12.04
C MET A 4 4.03 -1.98 -12.83
N GLU A 5 3.82 -2.01 -14.14
CA GLU A 5 4.37 -3.06 -15.01
C GLU A 5 5.91 -3.05 -15.02
N LEU A 6 6.53 -1.87 -15.02
CA LEU A 6 7.98 -1.74 -14.90
C LEU A 6 8.52 -2.29 -13.58
N MET A 7 7.84 -2.03 -12.45
CA MET A 7 8.24 -2.58 -11.16
C MET A 7 8.08 -4.10 -11.13
N LYS A 8 6.95 -4.62 -11.65
CA LYS A 8 6.65 -6.05 -11.68
C LYS A 8 7.62 -6.84 -12.56
N SER A 9 8.00 -6.30 -13.71
CA SER A 9 8.99 -6.94 -14.60
C SER A 9 10.40 -7.00 -14.01
N LYS A 10 10.71 -6.20 -12.98
CA LYS A 10 12.05 -6.07 -12.40
C LYS A 10 12.21 -6.66 -11.00
N GLY A 11 11.12 -7.08 -10.35
CA GLY A 11 11.19 -7.63 -9.02
C GLY A 11 9.84 -7.89 -8.37
N LEU A 12 9.87 -8.23 -7.08
CA LEU A 12 8.66 -8.48 -6.30
C LEU A 12 8.02 -7.16 -5.86
N VAL A 13 6.81 -6.88 -6.35
CA VAL A 13 5.99 -5.77 -5.87
C VAL A 13 5.05 -6.27 -4.79
N VAL A 14 5.16 -5.70 -3.59
CA VAL A 14 4.33 -6.03 -2.43
C VAL A 14 3.47 -4.82 -2.08
N TRP A 15 2.16 -5.01 -1.99
CA TRP A 15 1.24 -4.00 -1.48
C TRP A 15 0.95 -4.26 -0.01
N LEU A 16 1.34 -3.32 0.85
CA LEU A 16 0.95 -3.27 2.26
C LEU A 16 -0.40 -2.56 2.36
N LYS A 17 -1.48 -3.35 2.38
CA LYS A 17 -2.85 -2.87 2.45
C LYS A 17 -3.19 -2.47 3.88
N VAL A 18 -3.85 -1.33 4.04
CA VAL A 18 -4.49 -0.91 5.29
C VAL A 18 -5.90 -0.42 4.97
N GLU A 19 -6.79 -0.46 5.94
CA GLU A 19 -8.12 0.14 5.81
C GLU A 19 -8.04 1.68 5.81
N PHE A 20 -9.03 2.33 5.20
CA PHE A 20 -9.03 3.78 4.99
C PHE A 20 -8.93 4.56 6.31
N ASP A 21 -9.64 4.13 7.35
CA ASP A 21 -9.59 4.77 8.66
C ASP A 21 -8.20 4.69 9.28
N THR A 22 -7.54 3.52 9.20
CA THR A 22 -6.16 3.33 9.66
C THR A 22 -5.18 4.23 8.89
N PHE A 23 -5.40 4.42 7.58
CA PHE A 23 -4.62 5.33 6.76
C PHE A 23 -4.78 6.79 7.23
N ILE A 24 -6.01 7.24 7.46
CA ILE A 24 -6.29 8.60 7.95
C ILE A 24 -5.71 8.83 9.34
N GLU A 25 -5.83 7.87 10.26
CA GLU A 25 -5.29 7.99 11.61
C GLU A 25 -3.76 8.12 11.60
N ARG A 26 -3.07 7.26 10.83
CA ARG A 26 -1.60 7.23 10.77
C ARG A 26 -1.01 8.40 10.00
N CYS A 27 -1.63 8.80 8.90
CA CYS A 27 -1.05 9.81 8.01
C CYS A 27 -1.65 11.21 8.18
N GLY A 28 -2.90 11.34 8.62
CA GLY A 28 -3.65 12.61 8.62
C GLY A 28 -3.07 13.71 9.51
N LYS A 29 -2.21 13.35 10.47
CA LYS A 29 -1.54 14.30 11.38
C LYS A 29 -0.20 14.82 10.85
N ASP A 30 0.28 14.31 9.71
CA ASP A 30 1.59 14.65 9.17
C ASP A 30 1.52 15.96 8.33
N PRO A 31 2.10 17.09 8.81
CA PRO A 31 2.04 18.37 8.13
C PRO A 31 2.83 18.39 6.81
N SER A 32 3.73 17.43 6.59
CA SER A 32 4.53 17.31 5.37
C SER A 32 3.76 16.73 4.17
N ARG A 33 2.46 16.43 4.33
CA ARG A 33 1.62 15.78 3.31
C ARG A 33 0.51 16.71 2.82
N PRO A 34 0.76 17.56 1.79
CA PRO A 34 -0.21 18.51 1.26
C PRO A 34 -1.54 17.87 0.82
N LEU A 35 -1.49 16.63 0.32
CA LEU A 35 -2.68 15.91 -0.14
C LEU A 35 -3.66 15.56 0.98
N LEU A 36 -3.20 15.46 2.23
CA LEU A 36 -4.02 15.10 3.39
C LEU A 36 -4.79 16.29 3.99
N LYS A 37 -4.61 17.48 3.44
CA LYS A 37 -5.40 18.68 3.78
C LYS A 37 -6.76 18.74 3.08
N ARG A 38 -7.05 17.75 2.22
CA ARG A 38 -8.31 17.61 1.48
C ARG A 38 -9.44 17.09 2.37
N SER A 39 -10.66 17.15 1.87
CA SER A 39 -11.79 16.58 2.60
C SER A 39 -11.65 15.05 2.74
N ARG A 40 -12.29 14.48 3.77
CA ARG A 40 -12.32 13.03 3.96
C ARG A 40 -12.87 12.29 2.74
N GLU A 41 -13.87 12.86 2.07
CA GLU A 41 -14.48 12.31 0.86
C GLU A 41 -13.51 12.30 -0.34
N GLU A 42 -12.79 13.40 -0.55
CA GLU A 42 -11.76 13.47 -1.60
C GLU A 42 -10.63 12.47 -1.34
N LEU A 43 -10.25 12.29 -0.08
CA LEU A 43 -9.25 11.31 0.34
C LEU A 43 -9.73 9.88 0.14
N LEU A 44 -11.01 9.58 0.44
CA LEU A 44 -11.59 8.27 0.22
C LEU A 44 -11.61 7.92 -1.26
N LYS A 45 -12.08 8.83 -2.11
CA LYS A 45 -12.06 8.64 -3.57
C LYS A 45 -10.64 8.42 -4.09
N LEU A 46 -9.68 9.23 -3.66
CA LEU A 46 -8.28 9.07 -4.04
C LEU A 46 -7.69 7.74 -3.54
N PHE A 47 -8.08 7.30 -2.34
CA PHE A 47 -7.66 6.03 -1.77
C PHE A 47 -8.18 4.85 -2.58
N GLU A 48 -9.46 4.86 -2.96
CA GLU A 48 -10.08 3.81 -3.79
C GLU A 48 -9.43 3.74 -5.18
N GLU A 49 -9.28 4.89 -5.85
CA GLU A 49 -8.62 4.98 -7.16
C GLU A 49 -7.18 4.43 -7.12
N ARG A 50 -6.45 4.67 -6.04
CA ARG A 50 -5.08 4.15 -5.84
C ARG A 50 -5.07 2.67 -5.48
N SER A 51 -6.03 2.23 -4.66
CA SER A 51 -6.15 0.82 -4.24
C SER A 51 -6.35 -0.10 -5.44
N GLN A 52 -7.13 0.31 -6.44
CA GLN A 52 -7.27 -0.43 -7.71
C GLN A 52 -5.94 -0.62 -8.46
N ARG A 53 -5.01 0.33 -8.33
CA ARG A 53 -3.67 0.21 -8.91
C ARG A 53 -2.78 -0.69 -8.06
N TYR A 54 -2.79 -0.53 -6.75
CA TYR A 54 -1.96 -1.33 -5.85
C TYR A 54 -2.36 -2.80 -5.81
N ALA A 55 -3.65 -3.11 -6.04
CA ALA A 55 -4.15 -4.47 -6.17
C ALA A 55 -3.51 -5.28 -7.32
N GLN A 56 -2.78 -4.63 -8.23
CA GLN A 56 -2.06 -5.28 -9.33
C GLN A 56 -0.68 -5.83 -8.91
N ALA A 57 -0.26 -5.61 -7.66
CA ALA A 57 0.98 -6.12 -7.07
C ALA A 57 1.02 -7.66 -7.07
N HIS A 58 2.23 -8.23 -6.96
CA HIS A 58 2.40 -9.69 -6.90
C HIS A 58 1.87 -10.29 -5.59
N LEU A 59 1.98 -9.52 -4.51
CA LEU A 59 1.55 -9.93 -3.18
C LEU A 59 0.83 -8.76 -2.50
N THR A 60 -0.28 -9.06 -1.84
CA THR A 60 -0.96 -8.11 -0.95
C THR A 60 -0.90 -8.65 0.46
N LEU A 61 -0.43 -7.82 1.41
CA LEU A 61 -0.34 -8.15 2.83
C LEU A 61 -1.10 -7.11 3.64
N ASP A 62 -1.70 -7.56 4.74
CA ASP A 62 -2.32 -6.66 5.70
C ASP A 62 -1.23 -5.97 6.56
N ALA A 63 -1.16 -4.65 6.46
CA ALA A 63 -0.25 -3.81 7.24
C ALA A 63 -0.77 -3.44 8.64
N SER A 64 -1.84 -4.10 9.09
CA SER A 64 -2.25 -4.17 10.49
C SER A 64 -1.43 -5.17 11.31
N LEU A 65 -0.83 -6.17 10.65
CA LEU A 65 0.04 -7.17 11.25
C LEU A 65 1.32 -6.54 11.82
N LYS A 66 1.99 -7.27 12.71
CA LYS A 66 3.28 -6.82 13.21
C LYS A 66 4.33 -6.83 12.10
N PRO A 67 5.32 -5.92 12.13
CA PRO A 67 6.38 -5.88 11.12
C PRO A 67 7.08 -7.22 10.92
N GLU A 68 7.29 -7.99 11.99
CA GLU A 68 7.94 -9.30 11.94
C GLU A 68 7.13 -10.30 11.12
N GLU A 69 5.82 -10.35 11.31
CA GLU A 69 4.89 -11.22 10.57
C GLU A 69 4.87 -10.84 9.07
N ILE A 70 4.84 -9.54 8.76
CA ILE A 70 4.88 -9.05 7.38
C ILE A 70 6.20 -9.47 6.71
N VAL A 71 7.33 -9.33 7.40
CA VAL A 71 8.65 -9.72 6.89
C VAL A 71 8.70 -11.22 6.64
N GLU A 72 8.17 -12.05 7.54
CA GLU A 72 8.10 -13.49 7.35
C GLU A 72 7.32 -13.87 6.09
N GLU A 73 6.16 -13.25 5.85
CA GLU A 73 5.37 -13.48 4.64
C GLU A 73 6.11 -13.06 3.35
N ILE A 74 6.79 -11.92 3.37
CA ILE A 74 7.61 -11.48 2.22
C ILE A 74 8.74 -12.48 1.96
N LEU A 75 9.43 -12.93 3.00
CA LEU A 75 10.54 -13.89 2.88
C LEU A 75 10.09 -15.25 2.33
N LYS A 76 8.87 -15.71 2.65
CA LYS A 76 8.31 -16.96 2.10
C LYS A 76 8.17 -16.90 0.58
N VAL A 77 7.85 -15.72 0.03
CA VAL A 77 7.75 -15.52 -1.42
C VAL A 77 9.13 -15.35 -2.06
N CYS A 78 10.03 -14.59 -1.43
CA CYS A 78 11.39 -14.38 -1.96
C CYS A 78 12.25 -15.65 -1.99
N LYS A 79 12.07 -16.57 -1.03
CA LYS A 79 12.85 -17.83 -0.95
C LYS A 79 12.39 -18.92 -1.91
N LYS A 80 11.29 -18.71 -2.65
CA LYS A 80 10.76 -19.67 -3.64
C LYS A 80 11.33 -19.44 -5.05
N GLY A 81 12.26 -18.50 -5.22
CA GLY A 81 12.95 -18.20 -6.49
C GLY A 81 14.35 -18.79 -6.56
#